data_AF-A0A3M1D4V0-F1
#
_entry.id   AF-A0A3M1D4V0-F1
#
_cell.length_a   1.000
_cell.length_b   1.000
_cell.length_c   1.000
_cell.angle_alpha   90.00
_cell.angle_beta   90.00
_cell.angle_gamma   90.00
#
_symmetry.space_group_name_H-M   'P 1'
#
loop_
_entity.id
_entity.type
_entity.pdbx_description
1 polymer ?
#
loop_
_entity_poly.entity_id
_entity_poly.type
_entity_poly.pdbx_seq_one_letter_code
_entity_poly.pdbx_strand_id
1 'polypeptide(L)'
;MPRPTASLMLLGLVGCARSVTTERVEPTTIVVSVEGELGTPDDPLPFSGDTVSRTITVQTLDASGQPYPFDGDLSLRVRPGKLDQAQWIPVTGGEWTGTVEYHAAFGPTRIWVSDEGDKDADSGRTASFATGVSDALHYAFPTIAEMNRIDDHETNQLAGEFAELSVADRQVVVTEIGTNGFWCTDIADEPGSYNSLYVYTFSKPEGIWQGARLIELTGNNQEYLATTQLSFPVYSAEEGSMLDVPSPIEIPVDATCDDDRMEAMESSLVTVTGASIPDDFGKGSEDYADYVEYRQWPIE
;
A
#
# COMPACT_ATOMS: atom_id res chain seq x y z
N MET A 1 -1.27 -74.30 49.78
CA MET A 1 -1.71 -72.92 49.49
C MET A 1 -1.90 -72.80 47.98
N PRO A 2 -3.11 -72.57 47.48
CA PRO A 2 -3.37 -72.47 46.04
C PRO A 2 -3.01 -71.06 45.55
N ARG A 3 -2.34 -70.97 44.39
CA ARG A 3 -2.03 -69.70 43.73
C ARG A 3 -3.26 -69.22 42.93
N PRO A 4 -3.67 -67.95 43.02
CA PRO A 4 -4.76 -67.43 42.22
C PRO A 4 -4.28 -67.17 40.78
N THR A 5 -4.97 -67.76 39.81
CA THR A 5 -4.89 -67.42 38.39
C THR A 5 -5.59 -66.08 38.18
N ALA A 6 -4.81 -65.04 37.86
CA ALA A 6 -5.33 -63.75 37.44
C ALA A 6 -5.81 -63.83 35.99
N SER A 7 -7.13 -63.86 35.78
CA SER A 7 -7.74 -63.68 34.47
C SER A 7 -7.58 -62.24 34.01
N LEU A 8 -6.76 -62.05 32.98
CA LEU A 8 -6.56 -60.79 32.29
C LEU A 8 -7.81 -60.51 31.42
N MET A 9 -8.69 -59.62 31.87
CA MET A 9 -9.81 -59.11 31.07
C MET A 9 -9.25 -58.16 30.00
N LEU A 10 -9.23 -58.60 28.74
CA LEU A 10 -8.98 -57.77 27.57
C LEU A 10 -10.21 -56.87 27.34
N LEU A 11 -10.15 -55.61 27.78
CA LEU A 11 -11.12 -54.59 27.36
C LEU A 11 -10.83 -54.25 25.89
N GLY A 12 -11.65 -54.77 24.98
CA GLY A 12 -11.66 -54.34 23.58
C GLY A 12 -12.19 -52.91 23.50
N LEU A 13 -11.30 -51.94 23.34
CA LEU A 13 -11.65 -50.56 22.97
C LEU A 13 -12.18 -50.57 21.53
N VAL A 14 -13.48 -50.75 21.37
CA VAL A 14 -14.19 -50.48 20.11
C VAL A 14 -14.31 -48.96 19.99
N GLY A 15 -13.22 -48.31 19.58
CA GLY A 15 -13.24 -46.90 19.22
C GLY A 15 -14.04 -46.74 17.93
N CYS A 16 -15.18 -46.05 17.99
CA CYS A 16 -15.91 -45.62 16.81
C CYS A 16 -15.04 -44.65 16.00
N ALA A 17 -14.26 -45.18 15.06
CA ALA A 17 -13.61 -44.37 14.05
C ALA A 17 -14.69 -43.85 13.09
N ARG A 18 -15.22 -42.65 13.37
CA ARG A 18 -15.95 -41.89 12.36
C ARG A 18 -14.93 -41.35 11.38
N SER A 19 -14.75 -42.02 10.24
CA SER A 19 -14.07 -41.44 9.09
C SER A 19 -14.95 -40.32 8.55
N VAL A 20 -14.63 -39.08 8.88
CA VAL A 20 -15.19 -37.92 8.18
C VAL A 20 -14.45 -37.85 6.84
N THR A 21 -15.07 -38.39 5.80
CA THR A 21 -14.64 -38.15 4.41
C THR A 21 -15.35 -36.89 3.94
N THR A 22 -14.75 -35.73 4.17
CA THR A 22 -15.13 -34.54 3.40
C THR A 22 -14.71 -34.76 1.96
N GLU A 23 -15.65 -34.58 1.03
CA GLU A 23 -15.34 -34.56 -0.39
C GLU A 23 -14.32 -33.44 -0.64
N ARG A 24 -13.17 -33.81 -1.20
CA ARG A 24 -12.11 -32.86 -1.51
C ARG A 24 -12.54 -32.09 -2.76
N VAL A 25 -12.46 -30.78 -2.69
CA VAL A 25 -12.71 -29.91 -3.84
C VAL A 25 -11.38 -29.65 -4.53
N GLU A 26 -11.34 -29.87 -5.84
CA GLU A 26 -10.19 -29.59 -6.71
C GLU A 26 -10.45 -28.27 -7.47
N PRO A 27 -9.40 -27.58 -7.95
CA PRO A 27 -7.97 -27.90 -7.84
C PRO A 27 -7.43 -27.75 -6.42
N THR A 28 -6.18 -28.13 -6.16
CA THR A 28 -5.57 -27.96 -4.83
C THR A 28 -4.35 -27.07 -4.81
N THR A 29 -3.79 -26.79 -5.98
CA THR A 29 -2.68 -25.85 -6.15
C THR A 29 -2.84 -25.18 -7.51
N ILE A 30 -2.37 -23.94 -7.59
CA ILE A 30 -2.31 -23.19 -8.85
C ILE A 30 -0.85 -22.79 -9.05
N VAL A 31 -0.32 -23.00 -10.25
CA VAL A 31 1.00 -22.52 -10.65
C VAL A 31 0.79 -21.26 -11.46
N VAL A 32 1.50 -20.20 -11.11
CA VAL A 32 1.46 -18.90 -11.80
C VAL A 32 2.87 -18.57 -12.26
N SER A 33 3.07 -18.38 -13.55
CA SER A 33 4.36 -17.98 -14.11
C SER A 33 4.21 -16.66 -14.85
N VAL A 34 5.20 -15.78 -14.74
CA VAL A 34 5.22 -14.49 -15.42
C VAL A 34 6.28 -14.53 -16.51
N GLU A 35 5.92 -14.05 -17.70
CA GLU A 35 6.87 -13.92 -18.80
C GLU A 35 7.62 -12.59 -18.73
N GLY A 36 8.91 -12.61 -19.10
CA GLY A 36 9.75 -11.42 -19.20
C GLY A 36 10.62 -11.17 -17.97
N GLU A 37 11.08 -9.93 -17.86
CA GLU A 37 11.97 -9.49 -16.78
C GLU A 37 11.19 -9.27 -15.49
N LEU A 38 11.71 -9.83 -14.39
CA LEU A 38 11.12 -9.70 -13.06
C LEU A 38 11.83 -8.65 -12.20
N GLY A 39 12.98 -8.13 -12.64
CA GLY A 39 13.88 -7.35 -11.80
C GLY A 39 14.52 -8.19 -10.69
N THR A 40 15.40 -7.58 -9.90
CA THR A 40 16.00 -8.17 -8.71
C THR A 40 16.02 -7.15 -7.57
N PRO A 41 16.29 -7.55 -6.31
CA PRO A 41 16.44 -6.58 -5.23
C PRO A 41 17.50 -5.49 -5.48
N ASP A 42 18.60 -5.84 -6.16
CA ASP A 42 19.72 -4.92 -6.44
C ASP A 42 19.55 -4.14 -7.76
N ASP A 43 18.67 -4.61 -8.64
CA ASP A 43 18.35 -4.01 -9.95
C ASP A 43 16.85 -4.18 -10.22
N PRO A 44 16.00 -3.41 -9.51
CA PRO A 44 14.56 -3.55 -9.62
C PRO A 44 14.02 -2.88 -10.88
N LEU A 45 12.86 -3.34 -11.33
CA LEU A 45 12.05 -2.64 -12.33
C LEU A 45 11.68 -1.24 -11.81
N PRO A 46 11.54 -0.21 -12.68
CA PRO A 46 11.14 1.12 -12.24
C PRO A 46 9.73 1.10 -11.63
N PHE A 47 9.53 1.87 -10.57
CA PHE A 47 8.19 2.19 -10.08
C PHE A 47 7.39 2.89 -11.18
N SER A 48 6.08 2.67 -11.22
CA SER A 48 5.17 3.31 -12.17
C SER A 48 3.81 3.51 -11.55
N GLY A 49 3.33 4.76 -11.56
CA GLY A 49 1.92 5.07 -11.31
C GLY A 49 1.03 4.77 -12.52
N ASP A 50 1.61 4.69 -13.71
CA ASP A 50 0.90 4.28 -14.93
C ASP A 50 0.73 2.76 -15.00
N THR A 51 -0.26 2.31 -15.77
CA THR A 51 -0.52 0.89 -16.04
C THR A 51 0.69 0.18 -16.66
N VAL A 52 1.06 -0.95 -16.06
CA VAL A 52 2.05 -1.90 -16.52
C VAL A 52 1.36 -3.21 -16.90
N SER A 53 1.78 -3.80 -18.02
CA SER A 53 1.25 -5.08 -18.51
C SER A 53 2.28 -6.20 -18.34
N ARG A 54 1.83 -7.39 -17.91
CA ARG A 54 2.62 -8.63 -17.88
C ARG A 54 1.83 -9.80 -18.43
N THR A 55 2.45 -10.58 -19.31
CA THR A 55 1.88 -11.86 -19.73
C THR A 55 2.17 -12.91 -18.66
N ILE A 56 1.14 -13.64 -18.24
CA ILE A 56 1.27 -14.74 -17.28
C ILE A 56 0.64 -16.01 -17.84
N THR A 57 1.11 -17.15 -17.32
CA THR A 57 0.49 -18.45 -17.49
C THR A 57 0.00 -18.98 -16.16
N VAL A 58 -1.14 -19.67 -16.19
CA VAL A 58 -1.78 -20.27 -15.03
C VAL A 58 -2.04 -21.74 -15.34
N GLN A 59 -1.67 -22.64 -14.42
CA GLN A 59 -1.99 -24.06 -14.50
C GLN A 59 -2.52 -24.57 -13.16
N THR A 60 -3.69 -25.21 -13.18
CA THR A 60 -4.28 -25.84 -11.99
C THR A 60 -3.76 -27.26 -11.81
N LEU A 61 -3.43 -27.63 -10.57
CA LEU A 61 -2.91 -28.95 -10.22
C LEU A 61 -3.81 -29.65 -9.21
N ASP A 62 -3.86 -30.98 -9.32
CA ASP A 62 -4.52 -31.85 -8.37
C ASP A 62 -3.66 -32.15 -7.13
N ALA A 63 -4.22 -32.92 -6.21
CA ALA A 63 -3.58 -33.38 -4.98
C ALA A 63 -2.20 -34.05 -5.15
N SER A 64 -1.94 -34.63 -6.32
CA SER A 64 -0.71 -35.33 -6.67
C SER A 64 0.28 -34.45 -7.44
N GLY A 65 -0.04 -33.16 -7.60
CA GLY A 65 0.76 -32.20 -8.36
C GLY A 65 0.68 -32.43 -9.87
N GLN A 66 -0.33 -33.15 -10.35
CA GLN A 66 -0.55 -33.34 -11.79
C GLN A 66 -1.52 -32.29 -12.33
N PRO A 67 -1.41 -31.89 -13.61
CA PRO A 67 -2.38 -30.99 -14.24
C PRO A 67 -3.81 -31.48 -14.06
N TYR A 68 -4.68 -30.59 -13.58
CA TYR A 68 -6.09 -30.86 -13.33
C TYR A 68 -6.96 -30.08 -14.33
N PRO A 69 -7.91 -30.71 -15.04
CA PRO A 69 -8.72 -30.04 -16.06
C PRO A 69 -9.86 -29.22 -15.43
N PHE A 70 -9.53 -28.05 -14.88
CA PHE A 70 -10.48 -27.14 -14.27
C PHE A 70 -11.18 -26.23 -15.30
N ASP A 71 -12.51 -26.11 -15.19
CA ASP A 71 -13.31 -25.15 -15.93
C ASP A 71 -14.05 -24.25 -14.91
N GLY A 72 -13.81 -22.94 -14.96
CA GLY A 72 -14.40 -21.98 -14.03
C GLY A 72 -13.68 -20.63 -14.04
N ASP A 73 -14.08 -19.71 -13.17
CA ASP A 73 -13.34 -18.46 -12.97
C ASP A 73 -12.30 -18.60 -11.85
N LEU A 74 -11.17 -17.90 -11.98
CA LEU A 74 -10.19 -17.68 -10.91
C LEU A 74 -10.08 -16.19 -10.61
N SER A 75 -9.84 -15.86 -9.34
CA SER A 75 -9.60 -14.51 -8.85
C SER A 75 -8.12 -14.14 -9.01
N LEU A 76 -7.86 -12.93 -9.49
CA LEU A 76 -6.55 -12.30 -9.67
C LEU A 76 -6.37 -11.18 -8.65
N ARG A 77 -5.16 -11.07 -8.11
CA ARG A 77 -4.73 -9.93 -7.29
C ARG A 77 -3.26 -9.64 -7.56
N VAL A 78 -2.85 -8.39 -7.37
CA VAL A 78 -1.45 -7.95 -7.39
C VAL A 78 -1.14 -7.32 -6.04
N ARG A 79 -0.05 -7.73 -5.38
CA ARG A 79 0.32 -7.19 -4.07
C ARG A 79 1.85 -7.05 -3.89
N PRO A 80 2.33 -5.87 -3.43
CA PRO A 80 1.59 -4.59 -3.44
C PRO A 80 1.23 -4.15 -4.86
N GLY A 81 0.26 -3.24 -4.99
CA GLY A 81 -0.22 -2.72 -6.28
C GLY A 81 -1.71 -2.95 -6.54
N LYS A 82 -2.21 -2.37 -7.62
CA LYS A 82 -3.64 -2.33 -7.96
C LYS A 82 -3.89 -2.82 -9.39
N LEU A 83 -4.89 -3.69 -9.56
CA LEU A 83 -5.30 -4.17 -10.88
C LEU A 83 -6.01 -3.06 -11.66
N ASP A 84 -5.68 -2.94 -12.95
CA ASP A 84 -6.34 -2.05 -13.92
C ASP A 84 -7.38 -2.77 -14.78
N GLN A 85 -7.67 -4.01 -14.42
CA GLN A 85 -8.57 -4.90 -15.14
C GLN A 85 -9.53 -5.62 -14.19
N ALA A 86 -10.44 -6.41 -14.77
CA ALA A 86 -11.32 -7.27 -13.99
C ALA A 86 -10.51 -8.28 -13.15
N GLN A 87 -10.91 -8.45 -11.89
CA GLN A 87 -10.27 -9.40 -10.97
C GLN A 87 -10.51 -10.87 -11.32
N TRP A 88 -11.34 -11.19 -12.31
CA TRP A 88 -11.71 -12.58 -12.63
C TRP A 88 -11.20 -12.99 -14.00
N ILE A 89 -10.54 -14.15 -14.09
CA ILE A 89 -10.12 -14.77 -15.35
C ILE A 89 -10.87 -16.08 -15.60
N PRO A 90 -11.38 -16.31 -16.82
CA PRO A 90 -11.99 -17.58 -17.17
C PRO A 90 -10.89 -18.59 -17.50
N VAL A 91 -10.93 -19.75 -16.84
CA VAL A 91 -10.01 -20.88 -17.08
C VAL A 91 -10.77 -22.01 -17.75
N THR A 92 -10.12 -22.65 -18.72
CA THR A 92 -10.69 -23.81 -19.42
C THR A 92 -9.63 -24.90 -19.54
N GLY A 93 -9.98 -26.13 -19.18
CA GLY A 93 -9.06 -27.26 -19.16
C GLY A 93 -7.91 -27.12 -18.17
N GLY A 94 -8.04 -26.26 -17.17
CA GLY A 94 -7.06 -26.02 -16.12
C GLY A 94 -5.91 -25.11 -16.51
N GLU A 95 -5.98 -24.46 -17.67
CA GLU A 95 -4.92 -23.62 -18.20
C GLU A 95 -5.47 -22.26 -18.61
N TRP A 96 -4.66 -21.22 -18.39
CA TRP A 96 -4.94 -19.88 -18.89
C TRP A 96 -3.63 -19.17 -19.23
N THR A 97 -3.66 -18.36 -20.29
CA THR A 97 -2.56 -17.47 -20.67
C THR A 97 -3.15 -16.15 -21.10
N GLY A 98 -2.63 -15.07 -20.57
CA GLY A 98 -3.11 -13.74 -20.89
C GLY A 98 -2.29 -12.64 -20.24
N THR A 99 -2.72 -11.41 -20.49
CA THR A 99 -2.10 -10.22 -19.93
C THR A 99 -2.79 -9.82 -18.64
N VAL A 100 -2.00 -9.43 -17.64
CA VAL A 100 -2.45 -8.78 -16.42
C VAL A 100 -1.94 -7.35 -16.42
N GLU A 101 -2.86 -6.41 -16.29
CA GLU A 101 -2.64 -4.96 -16.23
C GLU A 101 -2.81 -4.47 -14.80
N TYR A 102 -1.83 -3.71 -14.31
CA TYR A 102 -1.79 -3.18 -12.94
C TYR A 102 -0.86 -1.96 -12.85
N HIS A 103 -1.05 -1.13 -11.82
CA HIS A 103 -0.19 0.01 -11.52
C HIS A 103 0.24 0.02 -10.04
N ALA A 104 1.14 0.96 -9.71
CA ALA A 104 1.61 1.25 -8.37
C ALA A 104 2.20 0.02 -7.62
N ALA A 105 2.85 -0.86 -8.38
CA ALA A 105 3.63 -1.96 -7.83
C ALA A 105 5.00 -1.45 -7.35
N PHE A 106 5.42 -1.88 -6.16
CA PHE A 106 6.69 -1.49 -5.55
C PHE A 106 7.28 -2.65 -4.74
N GLY A 107 8.59 -2.62 -4.49
CA GLY A 107 9.27 -3.68 -3.76
C GLY A 107 9.02 -5.08 -4.36
N PRO A 108 9.01 -6.15 -3.54
CA PRO A 108 8.73 -7.51 -4.01
C PRO A 108 7.22 -7.74 -4.22
N THR A 109 6.75 -7.46 -5.44
CA THR A 109 5.36 -7.63 -5.90
C THR A 109 5.09 -9.04 -6.43
N ARG A 110 3.89 -9.58 -6.17
CA ARG A 110 3.44 -10.87 -6.72
C ARG A 110 2.07 -10.78 -7.33
N ILE A 111 1.86 -11.58 -8.37
CA ILE A 111 0.55 -11.85 -8.94
C ILE A 111 0.00 -13.11 -8.25
N TRP A 112 -1.14 -12.96 -7.59
CA TRP A 112 -1.82 -14.00 -6.84
C TRP A 112 -3.04 -14.45 -7.64
N VAL A 113 -3.17 -15.76 -7.85
CA VAL A 113 -4.36 -16.41 -8.42
C VAL A 113 -5.00 -17.31 -7.38
N SER A 114 -6.32 -17.23 -7.18
CA SER A 114 -7.06 -18.09 -6.26
C SER A 114 -8.38 -18.58 -6.84
N ASP A 115 -8.77 -19.80 -6.48
CA ASP A 115 -10.12 -20.31 -6.71
C ASP A 115 -11.04 -19.94 -5.54
N GLU A 116 -11.72 -18.80 -5.65
CA GLU A 116 -12.64 -18.26 -4.64
C GLU A 116 -14.12 -18.57 -4.95
N GLY A 117 -14.37 -19.48 -5.90
CA GLY A 117 -15.69 -19.68 -6.52
C GLY A 117 -15.79 -18.92 -7.85
N ASP A 118 -16.89 -19.08 -8.57
CA ASP A 118 -17.08 -18.36 -9.83
C ASP A 118 -17.48 -16.91 -9.58
N LYS A 119 -17.21 -16.04 -10.55
CA LYS A 119 -17.62 -14.63 -10.47
C LYS A 119 -19.13 -14.48 -10.32
N ASP A 120 -19.88 -15.47 -10.86
CA ASP A 120 -21.31 -15.61 -10.67
C ASP A 120 -21.57 -16.37 -9.37
N ALA A 121 -22.07 -15.63 -8.38
CA ALA A 121 -22.41 -16.17 -7.06
C ALA A 121 -23.50 -17.26 -7.12
N ASP A 122 -24.28 -17.32 -8.20
CA ASP A 122 -25.36 -18.30 -8.38
C ASP A 122 -24.91 -19.58 -9.12
N SER A 123 -23.63 -19.68 -9.51
CA SER A 123 -23.07 -20.85 -10.23
C SER A 123 -23.26 -22.18 -9.48
N GLY A 124 -23.37 -22.13 -8.14
CA GLY A 124 -23.44 -23.31 -7.29
C GLY A 124 -22.13 -24.10 -7.22
N ARG A 125 -21.06 -23.65 -7.89
CA ARG A 125 -19.73 -24.26 -7.79
C ARG A 125 -19.14 -23.99 -6.41
N THR A 126 -18.64 -25.03 -5.76
CA THR A 126 -17.92 -24.89 -4.49
C THR A 126 -16.48 -24.46 -4.77
N ALA A 127 -16.03 -23.42 -4.10
CA ALA A 127 -14.63 -22.96 -4.15
C ALA A 127 -13.69 -24.00 -3.54
N SER A 128 -12.58 -24.30 -4.22
CA SER A 128 -11.50 -25.11 -3.64
C SER A 128 -10.60 -24.32 -2.70
N PHE A 129 -10.55 -22.99 -2.84
CA PHE A 129 -9.58 -22.10 -2.21
C PHE A 129 -8.13 -22.44 -2.54
N ALA A 130 -7.89 -23.20 -3.62
CA ALA A 130 -6.56 -23.37 -4.16
C ALA A 130 -5.99 -22.00 -4.52
N THR A 131 -4.69 -21.85 -4.29
CA THR A 131 -3.98 -20.60 -4.52
C THR A 131 -2.64 -20.86 -5.21
N GLY A 132 -2.18 -19.86 -5.93
CA GLY A 132 -0.90 -19.80 -6.59
C GLY A 132 -0.38 -18.37 -6.58
N VAL A 133 0.92 -18.20 -6.41
CA VAL A 133 1.57 -16.90 -6.52
C VAL A 133 2.71 -17.02 -7.51
N SER A 134 2.94 -15.95 -8.27
CA SER A 134 4.11 -15.84 -9.13
C SER A 134 5.40 -15.78 -8.30
N ASP A 135 6.53 -15.96 -8.99
CA ASP A 135 7.80 -15.40 -8.51
C ASP A 135 7.65 -13.89 -8.28
N ALA A 136 8.53 -13.34 -7.43
CA ALA A 136 8.49 -11.92 -7.12
C ALA A 136 8.94 -11.10 -8.34
N LEU A 137 8.12 -10.12 -8.71
CA LEU A 137 8.53 -8.99 -9.52
C LEU A 137 9.08 -7.92 -8.56
N HIS A 138 10.34 -7.59 -8.69
CA HIS A 138 11.01 -6.57 -7.91
C HIS A 138 10.85 -5.22 -8.60
N TYR A 139 10.11 -4.33 -7.98
CA TYR A 139 9.95 -2.94 -8.37
C TYR A 139 10.69 -2.02 -7.40
N ALA A 140 11.14 -0.87 -7.89
CA ALA A 140 11.72 0.16 -7.05
C ALA A 140 10.67 0.66 -6.03
N PHE A 141 11.13 1.09 -4.87
CA PHE A 141 10.29 1.81 -3.93
C PHE A 141 9.98 3.21 -4.49
N PRO A 142 8.75 3.71 -4.34
CA PRO A 142 8.39 5.03 -4.83
C PRO A 142 9.13 6.13 -4.05
N THR A 143 9.44 7.22 -4.74
CA THR A 143 9.81 8.48 -4.10
C THR A 143 8.59 9.14 -3.45
N ILE A 144 8.80 10.21 -2.66
CA ILE A 144 7.69 11.00 -2.12
C ILE A 144 6.85 11.59 -3.26
N ALA A 145 7.51 12.16 -4.27
CA ALA A 145 6.83 12.75 -5.42
C ALA A 145 6.02 11.72 -6.22
N GLU A 146 6.57 10.53 -6.46
CA GLU A 146 5.84 9.45 -7.13
C GLU A 146 4.68 8.93 -6.30
N MET A 147 4.82 8.83 -4.97
CA MET A 147 3.70 8.46 -4.11
C MET A 147 2.58 9.50 -4.21
N ASN A 148 2.90 10.79 -4.05
CA ASN A 148 1.90 11.86 -3.95
C ASN A 148 1.30 12.27 -5.31
N ARG A 149 2.01 12.04 -6.42
CA ARG A 149 1.53 12.44 -7.74
C ARG A 149 0.36 11.56 -8.19
N ILE A 150 -0.83 12.16 -8.25
CA ILE A 150 -2.07 11.54 -8.68
C ILE A 150 -2.88 12.49 -9.57
N ASP A 151 -3.64 11.94 -10.50
CA ASP A 151 -4.61 12.70 -11.32
C ASP A 151 -5.97 12.87 -10.59
N ASP A 152 -6.20 12.13 -9.51
CA ASP A 152 -7.41 12.17 -8.68
C ASP A 152 -7.04 12.61 -7.26
N HIS A 153 -7.28 13.88 -6.95
CA HIS A 153 -6.92 14.49 -5.67
C HIS A 153 -7.75 13.98 -4.47
N GLU A 154 -8.70 13.05 -4.69
CA GLU A 154 -9.43 12.44 -3.57
C GLU A 154 -8.66 11.26 -2.96
N THR A 155 -7.81 10.56 -3.72
CA THR A 155 -7.12 9.36 -3.23
C THR A 155 -5.74 9.12 -3.86
N ASN A 156 -4.73 8.94 -3.02
CA ASN A 156 -3.43 8.46 -3.45
C ASN A 156 -3.46 7.06 -4.10
N GLN A 157 -2.66 6.84 -5.14
CA GLN A 157 -2.47 5.55 -5.81
C GLN A 157 -1.98 4.42 -4.88
N LEU A 158 -1.34 4.74 -3.75
CA LEU A 158 -0.92 3.81 -2.71
C LEU A 158 -1.82 3.81 -1.47
N ALA A 159 -2.97 4.48 -1.50
CA ALA A 159 -3.89 4.53 -0.37
C ALA A 159 -4.24 3.12 0.15
N GLY A 160 -4.05 2.92 1.46
CA GLY A 160 -4.27 1.65 2.15
C GLY A 160 -3.08 0.68 2.12
N GLU A 161 -2.04 0.94 1.34
CA GLU A 161 -0.82 0.13 1.31
C GLU A 161 0.12 0.51 2.46
N PHE A 162 0.92 -0.47 2.90
CA PHE A 162 2.05 -0.22 3.79
C PHE A 162 3.30 -0.08 2.93
N ALA A 163 3.67 1.16 2.63
CA ALA A 163 4.69 1.52 1.65
C ALA A 163 6.01 1.90 2.32
N GLU A 164 7.10 1.39 1.76
CA GLU A 164 8.46 1.88 2.01
C GLU A 164 8.79 2.89 0.90
N LEU A 165 9.34 4.04 1.26
CA LEU A 165 9.71 5.09 0.33
C LEU A 165 11.22 5.08 0.07
N SER A 166 11.61 5.34 -1.18
CA SER A 166 13.01 5.51 -1.59
C SER A 166 13.53 6.83 -1.03
N VAL A 167 14.12 6.77 0.18
CA VAL A 167 14.74 7.92 0.85
C VAL A 167 16.25 7.76 1.05
N ALA A 168 16.74 6.52 1.15
CA ALA A 168 18.13 6.21 1.50
C ALA A 168 19.17 6.73 0.50
N ASP A 169 18.81 6.74 -0.78
CA ASP A 169 19.61 7.24 -1.90
C ASP A 169 19.25 8.68 -2.31
N ARG A 170 18.30 9.30 -1.60
CA ARG A 170 17.78 10.63 -1.87
C ARG A 170 18.18 11.64 -0.79
N GLN A 171 17.72 12.87 -0.95
CA GLN A 171 18.00 13.99 -0.05
C GLN A 171 16.71 14.41 0.65
N VAL A 172 16.11 13.50 1.41
CA VAL A 172 14.88 13.79 2.15
C VAL A 172 15.22 14.43 3.50
N VAL A 173 14.85 15.70 3.66
CA VAL A 173 15.11 16.50 4.86
C VAL A 173 13.86 16.66 5.71
N VAL A 174 13.99 16.53 7.03
CA VAL A 174 12.93 16.90 7.98
C VAL A 174 12.80 18.42 8.03
N THR A 175 11.65 18.96 7.62
CA THR A 175 11.43 20.40 7.48
C THR A 175 10.81 21.04 8.72
N GLU A 176 9.95 20.32 9.45
CA GLU A 176 9.32 20.80 10.69
C GLU A 176 8.94 19.62 11.60
N ILE A 177 8.99 19.82 12.92
CA ILE A 177 8.60 18.80 13.91
C ILE A 177 7.40 19.30 14.72
N GLY A 178 6.27 18.63 14.53
CA GLY A 178 5.05 18.86 15.29
C GLY A 178 4.98 18.04 16.58
N THR A 179 3.85 18.18 17.28
CA THR A 179 3.57 17.41 18.50
C THR A 179 3.15 15.98 18.24
N ASN A 180 2.67 15.66 17.04
CA ASN A 180 2.11 14.35 16.68
C ASN A 180 2.74 13.74 15.42
N GLY A 181 3.81 14.34 14.90
CA GLY A 181 4.38 14.00 13.62
C GLY A 181 5.46 15.00 13.19
N PHE A 182 5.89 14.88 11.94
CA PHE A 182 6.85 15.78 11.32
C PHE A 182 6.59 15.89 9.82
N TRP A 183 7.09 16.96 9.23
CA TRP A 183 7.09 17.17 7.78
C TRP A 183 8.48 16.87 7.23
N CYS A 184 8.53 16.34 6.02
CA CYS A 184 9.77 16.13 5.29
C CYS A 184 9.60 16.49 3.82
N THR A 185 10.71 16.84 3.18
CA THR A 185 10.74 17.23 1.77
C THR A 185 11.95 16.59 1.10
N ASP A 186 11.75 16.01 -0.07
CA ASP A 186 12.85 15.57 -0.93
C ASP A 186 13.42 16.75 -1.72
N ILE A 187 14.58 17.26 -1.30
CA ILE A 187 15.23 18.40 -1.96
C ILE A 187 16.00 18.02 -3.23
N ALA A 188 15.99 16.74 -3.62
CA ALA A 188 16.48 16.33 -4.94
C ALA A 188 15.49 16.70 -6.06
N ASP A 189 14.20 16.86 -5.72
CA ASP A 189 13.14 17.26 -6.64
C ASP A 189 12.85 18.77 -6.58
N GLU A 190 12.16 19.30 -7.58
CA GLU A 190 11.81 20.73 -7.64
C GLU A 190 10.84 21.10 -6.51
N PRO A 191 11.00 22.24 -5.82
CA PRO A 191 10.05 22.64 -4.79
C PRO A 191 8.62 22.75 -5.33
N GLY A 192 7.68 22.11 -4.65
CA GLY A 192 6.27 22.11 -5.05
C GLY A 192 5.98 21.14 -6.18
N SER A 193 6.79 20.09 -6.34
CA SER A 193 6.56 19.00 -7.29
C SER A 193 6.14 17.71 -6.55
N TYR A 194 5.14 17.81 -5.67
CA TYR A 194 4.61 16.69 -4.86
C TYR A 194 5.66 16.09 -3.89
N ASN A 195 6.76 16.79 -3.64
CA ASN A 195 7.96 16.24 -3.02
C ASN A 195 8.00 16.36 -1.49
N SER A 196 6.88 16.74 -0.85
CA SER A 196 6.77 16.87 0.61
C SER A 196 5.72 15.95 1.18
N LEU A 197 5.91 15.54 2.43
CA LEU A 197 5.04 14.56 3.08
C LEU A 197 4.95 14.83 4.57
N TYR A 198 3.73 14.71 5.10
CA TYR A 198 3.52 14.64 6.53
C TYR A 198 3.57 13.19 7.03
N VAL A 199 4.29 12.99 8.13
CA VAL A 199 4.48 11.69 8.77
C VAL A 199 3.89 11.75 10.18
N TYR A 200 2.78 11.03 10.37
CA TYR A 200 2.02 11.00 11.62
C TYR A 200 2.53 9.92 12.58
N THR A 201 3.06 10.32 13.73
CA THR A 201 3.71 9.46 14.73
C THR A 201 2.91 9.27 16.03
N PHE A 202 1.65 9.72 16.09
CA PHE A 202 0.77 9.76 17.28
C PHE A 202 1.25 10.65 18.45
N SER A 203 2.55 10.74 18.67
CA SER A 203 3.22 11.59 19.65
C SER A 203 4.38 12.33 19.01
N LYS A 204 5.09 13.16 19.78
CA LYS A 204 6.26 13.87 19.28
C LYS A 204 7.30 12.85 18.82
N PRO A 205 7.82 12.95 17.58
CA PRO A 205 8.80 11.99 17.08
C PRO A 205 10.12 12.08 17.86
N GLU A 206 10.80 10.95 17.99
CA GLU A 206 12.09 10.83 18.67
C GLU A 206 13.19 10.48 17.65
N GLY A 207 14.45 10.82 17.96
CA GLY A 207 15.58 10.46 17.10
C GLY A 207 15.73 11.27 15.81
N ILE A 208 14.89 12.29 15.60
CA ILE A 208 14.96 13.22 14.47
C ILE A 208 14.96 14.68 14.95
N TRP A 209 15.47 15.58 14.11
CA TRP A 209 15.52 17.03 14.31
C TRP A 209 15.26 17.73 12.98
N GLN A 210 14.85 19.00 13.01
CA GLN A 210 14.73 19.81 11.78
C GLN A 210 16.10 19.89 11.08
N GLY A 211 16.13 19.61 9.78
CA GLY A 211 17.35 19.48 8.98
C GLY A 211 17.94 18.07 8.96
N ALA A 212 17.42 17.10 9.72
CA ALA A 212 17.89 15.72 9.65
C ALA A 212 17.62 15.10 8.27
N ARG A 213 18.58 14.33 7.75
CA ARG A 213 18.41 13.53 6.53
C ARG A 213 17.79 12.18 6.88
N LEU A 214 16.66 11.85 6.28
CA LEU A 214 16.03 10.53 6.43
C LEU A 214 16.77 9.48 5.58
N ILE A 215 16.93 8.28 6.14
CA ILE A 215 17.52 7.12 5.47
C ILE A 215 16.58 5.91 5.46
N GLU A 216 15.49 5.98 6.20
CA GLU A 216 14.43 4.99 6.23
C GLU A 216 13.12 5.74 6.45
N LEU A 217 12.10 5.39 5.66
CA LEU A 217 10.75 5.92 5.82
C LEU A 217 9.76 4.92 5.25
N THR A 218 9.00 4.30 6.14
CA THR A 218 8.00 3.29 5.81
C THR A 218 6.75 3.55 6.65
N GLY A 219 5.56 3.33 6.11
CA GLY A 219 4.32 3.46 6.88
C GLY A 219 3.09 3.08 6.08
N ASN A 220 1.92 3.15 6.73
CA ASN A 220 0.65 3.02 6.04
C ASN A 220 0.28 4.34 5.37
N ASN A 221 0.09 4.33 4.05
CA ASN A 221 -0.38 5.49 3.30
C ASN A 221 -1.89 5.65 3.50
N GLN A 222 -2.29 6.84 3.96
CA GLN A 222 -3.67 7.21 4.15
C GLN A 222 -3.95 8.65 3.72
N GLU A 223 -5.13 8.85 3.16
CA GLU A 223 -5.75 10.17 3.05
C GLU A 223 -6.46 10.51 4.34
N TYR A 224 -6.10 11.64 4.96
CA TYR A 224 -6.77 12.10 6.16
C TYR A 224 -6.85 13.62 6.20
N LEU A 225 -8.06 14.14 6.39
CA LEU A 225 -8.34 15.58 6.42
C LEU A 225 -7.82 16.31 5.17
N ALA A 226 -8.00 15.70 4.00
CA ALA A 226 -7.49 16.19 2.72
C ALA A 226 -5.97 16.40 2.74
N THR A 227 -5.25 15.47 3.39
CA THR A 227 -3.80 15.39 3.29
C THR A 227 -3.32 13.95 3.07
N THR A 228 -2.43 13.72 2.11
CA THR A 228 -1.65 12.49 2.03
C THR A 228 -0.66 12.44 3.20
N GLN A 229 -0.70 11.36 3.96
CA GLN A 229 0.23 11.16 5.08
C GLN A 229 0.59 9.69 5.29
N LEU A 230 1.76 9.47 5.90
CA LEU A 230 2.13 8.16 6.44
C LEU A 230 1.69 8.04 7.91
N SER A 231 1.12 6.89 8.25
CA SER A 231 0.77 6.51 9.62
C SER A 231 1.45 5.23 10.06
N PHE A 232 1.50 5.01 11.38
CA PHE A 232 2.28 3.94 12.00
C PHE A 232 3.70 3.81 11.42
N PRO A 233 4.45 4.92 11.32
CA PRO A 233 5.65 4.94 10.52
C PRO A 233 6.82 4.28 11.25
N VAL A 234 7.72 3.72 10.45
CA VAL A 234 9.10 3.39 10.83
C VAL A 234 9.99 4.39 10.09
N TYR A 235 10.84 5.08 10.81
CA TYR A 235 11.75 6.07 10.25
C TYR A 235 13.07 6.09 11.01
N SER A 236 14.13 6.48 10.32
CA SER A 236 15.41 6.78 10.93
C SER A 236 16.14 7.87 10.15
N ALA A 237 16.97 8.64 10.88
CA ALA A 237 17.79 9.69 10.30
C ALA A 237 19.27 9.29 10.32
N GLU A 238 20.02 9.80 9.34
CA GLU A 238 21.47 9.63 9.28
C GLU A 238 22.15 10.43 10.39
N GLU A 239 22.90 9.73 11.26
CA GLU A 239 23.58 10.35 12.39
C GLU A 239 24.65 11.35 11.91
N GLY A 240 24.60 12.58 12.43
CA GLY A 240 25.57 13.64 12.12
C GLY A 240 25.38 14.30 10.74
N SER A 241 24.36 13.89 9.98
CA SER A 241 23.99 14.51 8.71
C SER A 241 22.98 15.62 8.94
N MET A 242 23.18 16.76 8.28
CA MET A 242 22.25 17.89 8.32
C MET A 242 22.16 18.49 6.93
N LEU A 243 20.95 18.53 6.40
CA LEU A 243 20.61 19.17 5.14
C LEU A 243 20.04 20.55 5.41
N ASP A 244 20.22 21.45 4.45
CA ASP A 244 19.57 22.75 4.48
C ASP A 244 18.06 22.56 4.28
N VAL A 245 17.27 23.12 5.20
CA VAL A 245 15.82 23.16 5.04
C VAL A 245 15.50 24.11 3.88
N PRO A 246 14.68 23.69 2.89
CA PRO A 246 14.34 24.54 1.76
C PRO A 246 13.63 25.81 2.24
N SER A 247 13.84 26.92 1.51
CA SER A 247 13.06 28.13 1.76
C SER A 247 11.58 27.86 1.48
N PRO A 248 10.65 28.49 2.22
CA PRO A 248 9.24 28.35 1.95
C PRO A 248 8.87 28.70 0.50
N ILE A 249 8.00 27.92 -0.11
CA ILE A 249 7.43 28.21 -1.43
C ILE A 249 6.42 29.33 -1.28
N GLU A 250 6.56 30.40 -2.07
CA GLU A 250 5.55 31.44 -2.12
C GLU A 250 4.34 30.94 -2.89
N ILE A 251 3.16 30.89 -2.25
CA ILE A 251 1.89 30.58 -2.92
C ILE A 251 1.32 31.89 -3.43
N PRO A 252 1.34 32.15 -4.76
CA PRO A 252 0.69 33.33 -5.31
C PRO A 252 -0.83 33.14 -5.30
N VAL A 253 -1.58 34.25 -5.23
CA VAL A 253 -3.06 34.23 -5.13
C VAL A 253 -3.72 33.48 -6.30
N ASP A 254 -3.13 33.45 -7.48
CA ASP A 254 -3.68 32.69 -8.61
C ASP A 254 -3.52 31.17 -8.44
N ALA A 255 -2.55 30.71 -7.65
CA ALA A 255 -2.33 29.28 -7.40
C ALA A 255 -3.35 28.69 -6.43
N THR A 256 -3.96 29.50 -5.55
CA THR A 256 -4.92 28.99 -4.55
C THR A 256 -6.23 28.49 -5.17
N CYS A 257 -6.48 28.77 -6.44
CA CYS A 257 -7.63 28.28 -7.20
C CYS A 257 -7.25 27.18 -8.20
N ASP A 258 -6.01 26.69 -8.16
CA ASP A 258 -5.49 25.64 -9.03
C ASP A 258 -5.20 24.41 -8.17
N ASP A 259 -6.14 23.45 -8.20
CA ASP A 259 -6.10 22.26 -7.36
C ASP A 259 -4.81 21.45 -7.59
N ASP A 260 -4.37 21.30 -8.85
CA ASP A 260 -3.14 20.56 -9.19
C ASP A 260 -1.91 21.21 -8.54
N ARG A 261 -1.84 22.55 -8.57
CA ARG A 261 -0.72 23.30 -7.95
C ARG A 261 -0.77 23.22 -6.44
N MET A 262 -1.96 23.30 -5.84
CA MET A 262 -2.12 23.20 -4.40
C MET A 262 -1.77 21.81 -3.89
N GLU A 263 -2.20 20.77 -4.61
CA GLU A 263 -1.85 19.37 -4.34
C GLU A 263 -0.34 19.16 -4.42
N ALA A 264 0.32 19.71 -5.44
CA ALA A 264 1.77 19.58 -5.59
C ALA A 264 2.58 20.24 -4.45
N MET A 265 1.97 21.20 -3.74
CA MET A 265 2.53 21.88 -2.57
C MET A 265 2.04 21.32 -1.24
N GLU A 266 1.22 20.27 -1.26
CA GLU A 266 0.76 19.60 -0.05
C GLU A 266 1.94 19.20 0.84
N SER A 267 1.77 19.39 2.15
CA SER A 267 2.81 19.12 3.17
C SER A 267 4.13 19.90 3.00
N SER A 268 4.22 20.81 2.04
CA SER A 268 5.42 21.63 1.82
C SER A 268 5.49 22.79 2.79
N LEU A 269 6.70 23.30 3.03
CA LEU A 269 6.88 24.58 3.70
C LEU A 269 6.48 25.69 2.73
N VAL A 270 5.45 26.47 3.08
CA VAL A 270 4.89 27.50 2.21
C VAL A 270 4.79 28.84 2.91
N THR A 271 4.77 29.92 2.12
CA THR A 271 4.40 31.27 2.56
C THR A 271 3.26 31.76 1.70
N VAL A 272 2.13 32.05 2.33
CA VAL A 272 0.99 32.69 1.67
C VAL A 272 1.22 34.20 1.68
N THR A 273 1.25 34.81 0.49
CA THR A 273 1.37 36.26 0.31
C THR A 273 0.05 36.83 -0.23
N GLY A 274 -0.24 38.10 0.03
CA GLY A 274 -1.48 38.75 -0.45
C GLY A 274 -2.75 38.39 0.33
N ALA A 275 -2.64 37.51 1.33
CA ALA A 275 -3.68 37.23 2.31
C ALA A 275 -4.13 38.50 3.06
N SER A 276 -5.44 38.69 3.15
CA SER A 276 -6.11 39.75 3.91
C SER A 276 -6.96 39.18 5.03
N ILE A 277 -7.27 40.01 6.01
CA ILE A 277 -8.30 39.71 6.99
C ILE A 277 -9.61 40.27 6.41
N PRO A 278 -10.71 39.50 6.40
CA PRO A 278 -12.01 39.98 5.93
C PRO A 278 -12.38 41.34 6.51
N ASP A 279 -12.88 42.24 5.66
CA ASP A 279 -13.25 43.61 6.06
C ASP A 279 -14.34 43.64 7.15
N ASP A 280 -15.13 42.56 7.27
CA ASP A 280 -16.17 42.40 8.29
C ASP A 280 -15.68 41.70 9.58
N PHE A 281 -14.40 41.35 9.67
CA PHE A 281 -13.80 40.81 10.88
C PHE A 281 -13.89 41.79 12.05
N GLY A 282 -14.65 41.42 13.06
CA GLY A 282 -14.83 42.23 14.26
C GLY A 282 -15.70 41.55 15.30
N LYS A 283 -15.87 42.19 16.47
CA LYS A 283 -16.52 41.62 17.68
C LYS A 283 -17.91 40.98 17.50
N GLY A 284 -18.57 41.16 16.36
CA GLY A 284 -19.86 40.56 16.03
C GLY A 284 -19.83 39.48 14.95
N SER A 285 -18.68 39.18 14.36
CA SER A 285 -18.48 38.11 13.38
C SER A 285 -18.22 36.77 14.07
N GLU A 286 -18.55 35.66 13.41
CA GLU A 286 -18.22 34.30 13.84
C GLU A 286 -16.70 34.12 13.94
N ASP A 287 -15.97 34.56 12.91
CA ASP A 287 -14.51 34.48 12.86
C ASP A 287 -13.80 35.20 14.02
N TYR A 288 -14.36 36.30 14.54
CA TYR A 288 -13.79 36.96 15.71
C TYR A 288 -13.97 36.15 16.99
N ALA A 289 -15.08 35.42 17.13
CA ALA A 289 -15.27 34.50 18.25
C ALA A 289 -14.21 33.38 18.19
N ASP A 290 -14.00 32.81 17.00
CA ASP A 290 -12.99 31.79 16.74
C ASP A 290 -11.56 32.31 16.98
N TYR A 291 -11.24 33.54 16.57
CA TYR A 291 -9.95 34.15 16.90
C TYR A 291 -9.75 34.32 18.42
N VAL A 292 -10.79 34.70 19.16
CA VAL A 292 -10.68 34.84 20.63
C VAL A 292 -10.47 33.48 21.30
N GLU A 293 -11.15 32.44 20.83
CA GLU A 293 -11.09 31.09 21.37
C GLU A 293 -9.81 30.36 20.97
N TYR A 294 -9.51 30.33 19.67
CA TYR A 294 -8.47 29.50 19.06
C TYR A 294 -7.22 30.26 18.63
N ARG A 295 -7.24 31.61 18.65
CA ARG A 295 -6.15 32.46 18.15
C ARG A 295 -5.86 32.28 16.67
N GLN A 296 -6.86 31.87 15.90
CA GLN A 296 -6.80 31.71 14.44
C GLN A 296 -7.34 32.97 13.77
N TRP A 297 -6.55 33.58 12.90
CA TRP A 297 -7.02 34.71 12.09
C TRP A 297 -7.86 34.17 10.93
N PRO A 298 -9.03 34.76 10.63
CA PRO A 298 -9.68 34.49 9.34
C PRO A 298 -8.82 35.12 8.26
N ILE A 299 -8.56 34.34 7.22
CA ILE A 299 -7.74 34.77 6.09
C ILE A 299 -8.59 34.61 4.83
N GLU A 300 -8.63 35.66 4.01
CA GLU A 300 -9.18 35.67 2.66
C GLU A 300 -8.15 36.13 1.63
#